data_AF-A0A815CWD7-F1
#
_entry.id   AF-A0A815CWD7-F1
#
_cell.length_a   1.000
_cell.length_b   1.000
_cell.length_c   1.000
_cell.angle_alpha   90.00
_cell.angle_beta   90.00
_cell.angle_gamma   90.00
#
_symmetry.space_group_name_H-M   'P 1'
#
loop_
_entity.id
_entity.type
_entity.pdbx_description
1 polymer ?
#
loop_
_entity_poly.entity_id
_entity_poly.type
_entity_poly.pdbx_seq_one_letter_code
_entity_poly.pdbx_strand_id
1 'polypeptide(L)'
;MIIANSYSGKFLFTDAKIPNSDSSPSLHSAPAVLYVWAGQNTSVKNAADFVAVVDFDEKSGTYGHILKTVPLVSDTFAGIKQTGNEPHHSSISADGCYYITGGLLSFLTGHKEVFVWRIPKNPTAGPKFLYALDVPGACTDEFLPIDDANFIVSMMCNDRAISPGDIAFINARTRFTKSFLKNASRLHGFNPHGYGRLNNGSLFVGDYTEPLSLVGTDPSRIVFRNTVRHFLPDGRLERIFHVPFPTDPESSSGIGHGIGFMEVKTIPHDPLGRSYTCGTSVNKMYLIGPGMAKPLFVLDLSQVNGFRRRASAGIASMFPDGKRMLATFQMRFILLLNITQPEHPQIIRVFDFCSDKALDHVPIRVPDSHKTTTFARFCAQNNNLTGTHVLIHPKGENRFIVINYFLKFGMA
;
A
#
# COMPACT_ATOMS: atom_id res chain seq x y z
N MET A 1 -13.39 4.73 -5.17
CA MET A 1 -14.39 3.63 -5.20
C MET A 1 -13.66 2.31 -5.06
N ILE A 2 -13.83 1.62 -3.93
CA ILE A 2 -13.34 0.25 -3.80
C ILE A 2 -14.43 -0.67 -4.34
N ILE A 3 -14.18 -1.26 -5.50
CA ILE A 3 -14.89 -2.48 -5.89
C ILE A 3 -14.05 -3.60 -5.31
N ALA A 4 -14.40 -4.03 -4.09
CA ALA A 4 -14.01 -5.34 -3.60
C ALA A 4 -14.82 -6.36 -4.41
N ASN A 5 -14.38 -6.59 -5.64
CA ASN A 5 -14.73 -7.76 -6.39
C ASN A 5 -13.78 -8.85 -5.87
N SER A 6 -14.08 -9.38 -4.69
CA SER A 6 -13.45 -10.58 -4.16
C SER A 6 -13.88 -11.75 -5.04
N TYR A 7 -13.16 -11.94 -6.14
CA TYR A 7 -13.28 -13.14 -6.94
C TYR A 7 -12.32 -14.19 -6.41
N SER A 8 -12.92 -15.25 -5.89
CA SER A 8 -12.29 -16.52 -5.56
C SER A 8 -11.94 -17.30 -6.83
N GLY A 9 -11.03 -16.78 -7.63
CA GLY A 9 -10.29 -17.66 -8.54
C GLY A 9 -9.42 -18.59 -7.69
N LYS A 10 -9.62 -19.90 -7.79
CA LYS A 10 -8.62 -20.88 -7.32
C LYS A 10 -7.36 -20.71 -8.17
N PHE A 11 -6.49 -19.79 -7.79
CA PHE A 11 -5.15 -19.71 -8.35
C PHE A 11 -4.25 -20.69 -7.59
N LEU A 12 -4.45 -21.97 -7.89
CA LEU A 12 -3.51 -23.00 -7.50
C LEU A 12 -2.25 -22.85 -8.36
N PHE A 13 -1.22 -22.22 -7.80
CA PHE A 13 0.15 -22.55 -8.17
C PHE A 13 0.42 -23.97 -7.63
N THR A 14 -0.13 -24.98 -8.29
CA THR A 14 0.23 -26.38 -8.04
C THR A 14 1.61 -26.59 -8.63
N ASP A 15 2.61 -26.44 -7.77
CA ASP A 15 3.75 -27.33 -7.59
C ASP A 15 4.94 -26.58 -7.00
N ALA A 16 4.83 -26.33 -5.70
CA ALA A 16 5.98 -26.31 -4.81
C ALA A 16 5.49 -26.75 -3.43
N LYS A 17 5.70 -28.01 -3.07
CA LYS A 17 5.57 -28.45 -1.67
C LYS A 17 6.57 -27.64 -0.84
N ILE A 18 6.09 -26.59 -0.18
CA ILE A 18 6.84 -25.91 0.87
C ILE A 18 6.78 -26.85 2.10
N PRO A 19 7.92 -27.32 2.65
CA PRO A 19 7.91 -28.17 3.82
C PRO A 19 7.28 -27.44 5.01
N ASN A 20 6.35 -28.10 5.69
CA ASN A 20 5.75 -27.64 6.94
C ASN A 20 6.84 -27.59 8.03
N SER A 21 7.13 -26.41 8.56
CA SER A 21 7.80 -26.25 9.85
C SER A 21 7.26 -25.01 10.56
N ASP A 22 6.25 -25.20 11.41
CA ASP A 22 6.30 -24.85 12.83
C ASP A 22 4.90 -24.90 13.47
N SER A 23 4.76 -25.80 14.44
CA SER A 23 3.64 -25.91 15.35
C SER A 23 3.64 -24.73 16.33
N SER A 24 3.00 -23.63 15.95
CA SER A 24 2.56 -22.59 16.87
C SER A 24 1.07 -22.79 17.21
N PRO A 25 0.60 -22.36 18.39
CA PRO A 25 -0.73 -22.70 18.89
C PRO A 25 -1.80 -22.15 17.95
N SER A 26 -2.75 -23.01 17.64
CA SER A 26 -3.81 -22.85 16.65
C SER A 26 -4.60 -21.54 16.77
N LEU A 27 -4.45 -20.66 15.79
CA LEU A 27 -5.38 -19.58 15.46
C LEU A 27 -6.67 -20.12 14.77
N HIS A 28 -7.09 -21.36 15.06
CA HIS A 28 -8.04 -22.14 14.23
C HIS A 28 -9.50 -22.19 14.71
N SER A 29 -9.97 -21.29 15.59
CA SER A 29 -11.39 -21.31 16.01
C SER A 29 -12.26 -20.17 15.48
N ALA A 30 -11.69 -19.14 14.85
CA ALA A 30 -12.45 -18.02 14.31
C ALA A 30 -12.49 -18.10 12.77
N PRO A 31 -13.62 -17.76 12.12
CA PRO A 31 -13.67 -17.62 10.67
C PRO A 31 -12.64 -16.60 10.20
N ALA A 32 -11.86 -16.93 9.19
CA ALA A 32 -10.93 -15.98 8.58
C ALA A 32 -11.73 -14.87 7.89
N VAL A 33 -11.43 -13.61 8.20
CA VAL A 33 -12.05 -12.44 7.56
C VAL A 33 -10.98 -11.50 7.00
N LEU A 34 -11.32 -10.80 5.93
CA LEU A 34 -10.53 -9.70 5.39
C LEU A 34 -11.25 -8.38 5.70
N TYR A 35 -10.57 -7.48 6.39
CA TYR A 35 -11.04 -6.10 6.57
C TYR A 35 -10.52 -5.21 5.44
N VAL A 36 -11.43 -4.45 4.82
CA VAL A 36 -11.09 -3.51 3.74
C VAL A 36 -11.59 -2.12 4.12
N TRP A 37 -10.68 -1.15 4.24
CA TRP A 37 -11.03 0.25 4.45
C TRP A 37 -11.43 0.89 3.13
N ALA A 38 -12.68 1.32 3.00
CA ALA A 38 -13.29 1.64 1.71
C ALA A 38 -14.09 2.94 1.72
N GLY A 39 -13.93 3.71 0.64
CA GLY A 39 -14.78 4.86 0.37
C GLY A 39 -16.03 4.45 -0.40
N GLN A 40 -17.14 5.13 -0.14
CA GLN A 40 -18.40 4.87 -0.82
C GLN A 40 -18.47 5.57 -2.20
N ASN A 41 -19.41 5.13 -3.04
CA ASN A 41 -19.67 5.78 -4.33
C ASN A 41 -20.05 7.26 -4.14
N THR A 42 -19.34 8.17 -4.80
CA THR A 42 -19.55 9.63 -4.77
C THR A 42 -20.91 10.07 -5.28
N SER A 43 -21.59 9.22 -6.08
CA SER A 43 -22.97 9.44 -6.53
C SER A 43 -24.00 9.23 -5.41
N VAL A 44 -23.62 8.58 -4.30
CA VAL A 44 -24.48 8.43 -3.13
C VAL A 44 -24.19 9.57 -2.16
N LYS A 45 -25.13 10.51 -2.05
CA LYS A 45 -24.98 11.67 -1.18
C LYS A 45 -24.80 11.25 0.29
N ASN A 46 -23.82 11.85 0.96
CA ASN A 46 -23.54 11.68 2.40
C ASN A 46 -23.21 10.24 2.83
N ALA A 47 -22.75 9.40 1.91
CA ALA A 47 -22.49 8.01 2.22
C ALA A 47 -21.11 7.85 2.89
N ALA A 48 -21.13 7.33 4.12
CA ALA A 48 -19.93 7.21 4.95
C ALA A 48 -18.88 6.29 4.31
N ASP A 49 -17.62 6.66 4.45
CA ASP A 49 -16.49 5.75 4.34
C ASP A 49 -16.65 4.64 5.39
N PHE A 50 -16.21 3.41 5.09
CA PHE A 50 -16.57 2.24 5.89
C PHE A 50 -15.52 1.14 5.85
N VAL A 51 -15.56 0.25 6.85
CA VAL A 51 -14.83 -1.01 6.82
C VAL A 51 -15.74 -2.10 6.27
N ALA A 52 -15.36 -2.71 5.14
CA ALA A 52 -15.99 -3.94 4.67
C ALA A 52 -15.38 -5.14 5.40
N VAL A 53 -16.24 -6.05 5.87
CA VAL A 53 -15.86 -7.34 6.44
C VAL A 53 -16.16 -8.39 5.40
N VAL A 54 -15.13 -8.97 4.81
CA VAL A 54 -15.24 -9.97 3.75
C VAL A 54 -14.96 -11.34 4.34
N ASP A 55 -15.79 -12.32 4.00
CA ASP A 55 -15.53 -13.72 4.33
C ASP A 55 -14.27 -14.20 3.61
N PHE A 56 -13.30 -14.66 4.38
CA PHE A 56 -12.01 -15.08 3.86
C PHE A 56 -11.64 -16.52 4.27
N ASP A 57 -12.63 -17.28 4.74
CA ASP A 57 -12.51 -18.73 4.96
C ASP A 57 -12.87 -19.47 3.66
N GLU A 58 -11.89 -20.15 3.04
CA GLU A 58 -12.07 -20.86 1.77
C GLU A 58 -13.07 -22.02 1.85
N LYS A 59 -13.32 -22.53 3.06
CA LYS A 59 -14.29 -23.60 3.28
C LYS A 59 -15.72 -23.06 3.42
N SER A 60 -15.87 -21.75 3.56
CA SER A 60 -17.16 -21.11 3.69
C SER A 60 -17.92 -21.09 2.36
N GLY A 61 -19.22 -21.38 2.40
CA GLY A 61 -20.11 -21.22 1.25
C GLY A 61 -20.30 -19.75 0.82
N THR A 62 -19.85 -18.80 1.65
CA THR A 62 -19.86 -17.36 1.36
C THR A 62 -18.46 -16.78 1.17
N TYR A 63 -17.44 -17.62 0.92
CA TYR A 63 -16.07 -17.15 0.67
C TYR A 63 -16.03 -16.04 -0.38
N GLY A 64 -15.40 -14.91 -0.03
CA GLY A 64 -15.32 -13.73 -0.87
C GLY A 64 -16.58 -12.85 -0.85
N HIS A 65 -17.59 -13.13 -0.04
CA HIS A 65 -18.74 -12.23 0.10
C HIS A 65 -18.50 -11.17 1.18
N ILE A 66 -19.04 -9.97 0.98
CA ILE A 66 -19.13 -8.97 2.04
C ILE A 66 -20.16 -9.46 3.06
N LEU A 67 -19.70 -9.81 4.25
CA LEU A 67 -20.53 -10.22 5.39
C LEU A 67 -21.21 -9.01 6.03
N LYS A 68 -20.47 -7.88 6.11
CA LYS A 68 -20.92 -6.67 6.79
C LYS A 68 -20.15 -5.44 6.33
N THR A 69 -20.77 -4.27 6.42
CA THR A 69 -20.09 -2.98 6.38
C THR A 69 -20.22 -2.27 7.73
N VAL A 70 -19.15 -1.61 8.17
CA VAL A 70 -19.12 -0.80 9.39
C VAL A 70 -18.82 0.64 9.00
N PRO A 71 -19.79 1.56 9.04
CA PRO A 71 -19.57 2.96 8.65
C PRO A 71 -18.68 3.70 9.65
N LEU A 72 -17.85 4.60 9.15
CA LEU A 72 -17.23 5.64 9.96
C LEU A 72 -18.32 6.57 10.50
N VAL A 73 -18.21 6.91 11.77
CA VAL A 73 -19.15 7.83 12.41
C VAL A 73 -18.81 9.27 12.06
N SER A 74 -19.81 10.14 12.02
CA SER A 74 -19.58 11.59 11.96
C SER A 74 -19.69 12.17 13.36
N ASP A 75 -18.75 13.04 13.72
CA ASP A 75 -18.80 13.81 14.97
C ASP A 75 -18.06 15.13 14.77
N THR A 76 -18.82 16.20 14.54
CA THR A 76 -18.26 17.54 14.28
C THR A 76 -17.48 18.06 15.48
N PHE A 77 -17.91 17.76 16.72
CA PHE A 77 -17.22 18.23 17.93
C PHE A 77 -15.88 17.51 18.12
N ALA A 78 -15.81 16.24 17.73
CA ALA A 78 -14.57 15.47 17.73
C ALA A 78 -13.72 15.68 16.46
N GLY A 79 -14.13 16.54 15.52
CA GLY A 79 -13.43 16.79 14.25
C GLY A 79 -13.43 15.60 13.30
N ILE A 80 -14.46 14.75 13.35
CA ILE A 80 -14.58 13.52 12.54
C ILE A 80 -15.58 13.75 11.41
N LYS A 81 -15.10 13.61 10.17
CA LYS A 81 -15.94 13.61 8.98
C LYS A 81 -16.10 12.19 8.47
N GLN A 82 -17.34 11.75 8.28
CA GLN A 82 -17.60 10.39 7.80
C GLN A 82 -17.39 10.21 6.29
N THR A 83 -17.19 11.28 5.51
CA THR A 83 -17.13 11.22 4.04
C THR A 83 -15.95 11.98 3.45
N GLY A 84 -15.49 11.52 2.29
CA GLY A 84 -14.49 12.23 1.49
C GLY A 84 -13.11 12.19 2.11
N ASN A 85 -12.84 11.20 2.96
CA ASN A 85 -11.54 11.03 3.59
C ASN A 85 -10.51 10.42 2.62
N GLU A 86 -10.97 9.78 1.54
CA GLU A 86 -10.16 8.92 0.67
C GLU A 86 -9.54 7.78 1.49
N PRO A 87 -10.30 6.72 1.76
CA PRO A 87 -9.78 5.52 2.39
C PRO A 87 -8.59 4.94 1.63
N HIS A 88 -7.39 5.07 2.22
CA HIS A 88 -6.14 4.89 1.49
C HIS A 88 -5.37 3.64 1.94
N HIS A 89 -4.80 3.69 3.14
CA HIS A 89 -4.02 2.61 3.73
C HIS A 89 -4.58 2.23 5.11
N SER A 90 -4.26 1.01 5.53
CA SER A 90 -4.69 0.47 6.80
C SER A 90 -3.76 -0.63 7.27
N SER A 91 -3.81 -0.93 8.56
CA SER A 91 -3.06 -2.05 9.14
C SER A 91 -3.71 -2.59 10.41
N ILE A 92 -3.30 -3.79 10.81
CA ILE A 92 -3.77 -4.47 12.02
C ILE A 92 -2.57 -4.62 12.97
N SER A 93 -2.80 -4.41 14.27
CA SER A 93 -1.76 -4.64 15.29
C SER A 93 -1.35 -6.11 15.36
N ALA A 94 -0.16 -6.39 15.89
CA ALA A 94 0.39 -7.75 15.92
C ALA A 94 -0.50 -8.75 16.70
N ASP A 95 -1.20 -8.28 17.73
CA ASP A 95 -2.15 -9.05 18.54
C ASP A 95 -3.56 -9.16 17.94
N GLY A 96 -3.78 -8.58 16.74
CA GLY A 96 -5.07 -8.58 16.06
C GLY A 96 -6.16 -7.76 16.76
N CYS A 97 -5.81 -6.91 17.73
CA CYS A 97 -6.79 -6.19 18.54
C CYS A 97 -7.23 -4.84 17.96
N TYR A 98 -6.36 -4.19 17.20
CA TYR A 98 -6.58 -2.86 16.66
C TYR A 98 -6.48 -2.89 15.14
N TYR A 99 -7.47 -2.29 14.48
CA TYR A 99 -7.39 -1.93 13.07
C TYR A 99 -7.21 -0.43 13.02
N ILE A 100 -6.22 0.06 12.27
CA ILE A 100 -5.94 1.48 12.09
C ILE A 100 -6.05 1.80 10.61
N THR A 101 -6.70 2.92 10.28
CA THR A 101 -6.99 3.31 8.90
C THR A 101 -6.72 4.79 8.68
N GLY A 102 -6.26 5.14 7.48
CA GLY A 102 -5.94 6.52 7.09
C GLY A 102 -6.91 7.07 6.05
N GLY A 103 -7.20 8.36 6.16
CA GLY A 103 -7.86 9.16 5.13
C GLY A 103 -6.86 10.11 4.48
N LEU A 104 -6.40 9.79 3.26
CA LEU A 104 -5.36 10.57 2.58
C LEU A 104 -5.77 12.03 2.36
N LEU A 105 -7.07 12.29 2.16
CA LEU A 105 -7.61 13.62 1.85
C LEU A 105 -8.34 14.28 3.02
N SER A 106 -8.41 13.64 4.18
CA SER A 106 -9.09 14.20 5.37
C SER A 106 -8.57 15.58 5.75
N PHE A 107 -7.25 15.80 5.64
CA PHE A 107 -6.58 17.06 5.96
C PHE A 107 -7.08 18.25 5.13
N LEU A 108 -7.49 18.03 3.87
CA LEU A 108 -8.02 19.09 3.00
C LEU A 108 -9.28 19.74 3.57
N THR A 109 -9.94 19.05 4.50
CA THR A 109 -11.16 19.50 5.14
C THR A 109 -10.94 19.90 6.60
N GLY A 110 -9.71 19.85 7.10
CA GLY A 110 -9.38 20.14 8.51
C GLY A 110 -9.92 19.13 9.50
N HIS A 111 -10.31 17.93 9.05
CA HIS A 111 -10.81 16.84 9.91
C HIS A 111 -9.72 15.80 10.16
N LYS A 112 -9.93 14.99 11.19
CA LYS A 112 -9.01 13.95 11.62
C LYS A 112 -8.76 12.93 10.54
N GLU A 113 -7.49 12.57 10.35
CA GLU A 113 -7.05 11.72 9.24
C GLU A 113 -6.86 10.25 9.61
N VAL A 114 -6.61 9.95 10.89
CA VAL A 114 -6.33 8.59 11.36
C VAL A 114 -7.49 8.08 12.21
N PHE A 115 -8.03 6.92 11.86
CA PHE A 115 -9.19 6.30 12.50
C PHE A 115 -8.79 4.98 13.15
N VAL A 116 -9.14 4.80 14.43
CA VAL A 116 -8.78 3.63 15.22
C VAL A 116 -10.03 2.82 15.55
N TRP A 117 -9.94 1.51 15.31
CA TRP A 117 -11.03 0.57 15.51
C TRP A 117 -10.59 -0.61 16.39
N ARG A 118 -11.51 -1.11 17.22
CA ARG A 118 -11.32 -2.33 18.00
C ARG A 118 -11.85 -3.53 17.23
N ILE A 119 -10.99 -4.51 16.98
CA ILE A 119 -11.42 -5.80 16.44
C ILE A 119 -12.03 -6.63 17.59
N PRO A 120 -13.29 -7.10 17.48
CA PRO A 120 -13.92 -7.96 18.49
C PRO A 120 -13.35 -9.39 18.44
N LYS A 121 -13.58 -10.16 19.52
CA LYS A 121 -13.21 -11.59 19.58
C LYS A 121 -13.81 -12.44 18.46
N ASN A 122 -15.02 -12.11 17.99
CA ASN A 122 -15.62 -12.71 16.81
C ASN A 122 -15.41 -11.76 15.61
N PRO A 123 -14.43 -12.00 14.72
CA PRO A 123 -14.06 -11.05 13.67
C PRO A 123 -15.19 -10.74 12.67
N THR A 124 -16.11 -11.68 12.46
CA THR A 124 -17.27 -11.52 11.55
C THR A 124 -18.26 -10.44 12.01
N ALA A 125 -18.25 -10.07 13.30
CA ALA A 125 -19.09 -8.99 13.82
C ALA A 125 -18.66 -7.59 13.33
N GLY A 126 -17.44 -7.48 12.78
CA GLY A 126 -16.83 -6.24 12.30
C GLY A 126 -16.19 -5.41 13.42
N PRO A 127 -15.16 -4.61 13.08
CA PRO A 127 -14.49 -3.78 14.07
C PRO A 127 -15.41 -2.68 14.58
N LYS A 128 -15.16 -2.19 15.80
CA LYS A 128 -15.91 -1.08 16.41
C LYS A 128 -15.06 0.19 16.36
N PHE A 129 -15.58 1.27 15.81
CA PHE A 129 -14.90 2.56 15.86
C PHE A 129 -14.65 2.99 17.30
N LEU A 130 -13.43 3.44 17.61
CA LEU A 130 -13.06 3.91 18.94
C LEU A 130 -12.93 5.44 18.98
N TYR A 131 -12.11 5.98 18.09
CA TYR A 131 -11.81 7.41 18.00
C TYR A 131 -11.01 7.71 16.73
N ALA A 132 -10.89 8.99 16.41
CA ALA A 132 -9.96 9.49 15.41
C ALA A 132 -8.93 10.41 16.07
N LEU A 133 -7.79 10.62 15.41
CA LEU A 133 -6.72 11.48 15.90
C LEU A 133 -5.98 12.16 14.74
N ASP A 134 -5.31 13.25 15.07
CA ASP A 134 -4.27 13.85 14.24
C ASP A 134 -2.92 13.47 14.82
N VAL A 135 -1.93 13.37 13.94
CA VAL A 135 -0.54 13.11 14.31
C VAL A 135 0.36 14.19 13.71
N PRO A 136 1.63 14.30 14.13
CA PRO A 136 2.57 15.18 13.44
C PRO A 136 2.65 14.86 11.95
N GLY A 137 2.49 15.88 11.10
CA GLY A 137 2.33 15.76 9.65
C GLY A 137 0.86 15.75 9.19
N ALA A 138 0.64 15.59 7.90
CA ALA A 138 -0.65 15.41 7.23
C ALA A 138 -0.49 14.52 5.98
N CYS A 139 -1.57 14.25 5.25
CA CYS A 139 -1.60 13.33 4.11
C CYS A 139 -1.25 11.90 4.55
N THR A 140 -2.10 11.31 5.37
CA THR A 140 -1.90 9.95 5.92
C THR A 140 -1.74 8.90 4.81
N ASP A 141 -0.70 8.08 4.93
CA ASP A 141 -0.33 7.03 3.97
C ASP A 141 -0.08 5.68 4.67
N GLU A 142 1.08 5.04 4.52
CA GLU A 142 1.36 3.69 4.99
C GLU A 142 1.41 3.56 6.53
N PHE A 143 0.82 2.47 7.04
CA PHE A 143 0.89 2.07 8.46
C PHE A 143 1.74 0.81 8.63
N LEU A 144 2.72 0.86 9.54
CA LEU A 144 3.54 -0.28 9.94
C LEU A 144 3.23 -0.66 11.40
N PRO A 145 2.69 -1.86 11.68
CA PRO A 145 2.52 -2.34 13.04
C PRO A 145 3.89 -2.70 13.62
N ILE A 146 4.14 -2.25 14.85
CA ILE A 146 5.39 -2.52 15.58
C ILE A 146 5.19 -3.66 16.58
N ASP A 147 4.04 -3.67 17.26
CA ASP A 147 3.63 -4.67 18.24
C ASP A 147 2.10 -4.65 18.44
N ASP A 148 1.63 -5.12 19.60
CA ASP A 148 0.23 -5.27 20.00
C ASP A 148 -0.61 -3.98 19.93
N ALA A 149 -0.01 -2.81 20.05
CA ALA A 149 -0.78 -1.55 19.98
C ALA A 149 -0.02 -0.38 19.34
N ASN A 150 1.26 -0.55 19.05
CA ASN A 150 2.09 0.51 18.49
C ASN A 150 2.18 0.41 16.98
N PHE A 151 2.08 1.57 16.33
CA PHE A 151 2.20 1.74 14.89
C PHE A 151 3.16 2.88 14.57
N ILE A 152 3.78 2.77 13.41
CA ILE A 152 4.41 3.90 12.71
C ILE A 152 3.56 4.23 11.49
N VAL A 153 3.39 5.51 11.18
CA VAL A 153 2.61 5.97 10.02
C VAL A 153 3.35 7.05 9.23
N SER A 154 3.26 7.01 7.90
CA SER A 154 3.68 8.11 7.02
C SER A 154 2.62 9.16 6.91
N MET A 155 3.10 10.39 7.04
CA MET A 155 2.34 11.59 6.78
C MET A 155 3.07 12.30 5.64
N MET A 156 2.59 12.15 4.40
CA MET A 156 3.33 12.55 3.21
C MET A 156 3.61 14.06 3.13
N CYS A 157 2.90 14.89 3.89
CA CYS A 157 2.98 16.34 3.78
C CYS A 157 2.83 17.05 5.15
N ASN A 158 2.94 18.36 5.13
CA ASN A 158 2.42 19.23 6.18
C ASN A 158 0.97 19.64 5.88
N ASP A 159 0.38 20.44 6.77
CA ASP A 159 -0.98 20.99 6.66
C ASP A 159 -1.28 21.78 5.37
N ARG A 160 -0.27 22.08 4.55
CA ARG A 160 -0.39 22.79 3.27
C ARG A 160 -0.20 21.87 2.05
N ALA A 161 -0.27 20.55 2.22
CA ALA A 161 -0.06 19.57 1.14
C ALA A 161 1.35 19.59 0.51
N ILE A 162 2.34 20.18 1.18
CA ILE A 162 3.73 20.27 0.68
C ILE A 162 4.71 19.61 1.67
N SER A 163 5.98 19.46 1.28
CA SER A 163 7.03 18.98 2.18
C SER A 163 7.42 20.02 3.25
N PRO A 164 7.97 19.61 4.41
CA PRO A 164 8.17 18.23 4.84
C PRO A 164 6.89 17.57 5.34
N GLY A 165 6.75 16.28 5.05
CA GLY A 165 5.94 15.36 5.82
C GLY A 165 6.61 14.92 7.12
N ASP A 166 6.06 13.89 7.75
CA ASP A 166 6.60 13.31 8.98
C ASP A 166 6.37 11.78 9.02
N ILE A 167 7.03 11.15 9.98
CA ILE A 167 6.76 9.78 10.39
C ILE A 167 6.26 9.87 11.82
N ALA A 168 5.01 9.48 12.06
CA ALA A 168 4.44 9.52 13.41
C ALA A 168 4.40 8.12 14.05
N PHE A 169 4.60 8.10 15.37
CA PHE A 169 4.35 6.95 16.22
C PHE A 169 2.98 7.10 16.86
N ILE A 170 2.20 6.01 16.89
CA ILE A 170 0.87 5.96 17.48
C ILE A 170 0.78 4.75 18.41
N ASN A 171 0.27 4.93 19.63
CA ASN A 171 -0.24 3.85 20.45
C ASN A 171 -1.78 3.83 20.42
N ALA A 172 -2.36 2.81 19.80
CA ALA A 172 -3.81 2.65 19.61
C ALA A 172 -4.58 2.32 20.90
N ARG A 173 -3.89 2.02 22.01
CA ARG A 173 -4.52 1.76 23.31
C ARG A 173 -4.64 3.04 24.14
N THR A 174 -3.57 3.83 24.20
CA THR A 174 -3.47 5.03 25.04
C THR A 174 -3.79 6.33 24.29
N ARG A 175 -3.98 6.26 22.96
CA ARG A 175 -4.10 7.41 22.05
C ARG A 175 -2.85 8.29 22.01
N PHE A 176 -1.73 7.79 22.52
CA PHE A 176 -0.47 8.54 22.53
C PHE A 176 0.07 8.67 21.12
N THR A 177 0.51 9.88 20.75
CA THR A 177 1.13 10.17 19.47
C THR A 177 2.38 11.01 19.67
N LYS A 178 3.37 10.82 18.80
CA LYS A 178 4.55 11.67 18.69
C LYS A 178 5.17 11.57 17.31
N SER A 179 5.99 12.54 16.94
CA SER A 179 6.88 12.35 15.80
C SER A 179 7.90 11.27 16.16
N PHE A 180 8.14 10.34 15.24
CA PHE A 180 9.28 9.43 15.30
C PHE A 180 10.58 10.17 15.03
N LEU A 181 10.54 11.24 14.22
CA LEU A 181 11.69 11.99 13.78
C LEU A 181 12.11 13.06 14.80
N LYS A 182 13.42 13.23 14.98
CA LYS A 182 13.95 14.29 15.87
C LYS A 182 13.82 15.70 15.28
N ASN A 183 13.84 15.85 13.95
CA ASN A 183 13.88 17.14 13.26
C ASN A 183 13.14 17.10 11.91
N ALA A 184 11.90 16.61 11.87
CA ALA A 184 11.13 16.48 10.63
C ALA A 184 11.04 17.79 9.83
N SER A 185 10.83 18.92 10.52
CA SER A 185 10.67 20.25 9.92
C SER A 185 11.87 20.75 9.12
N ARG A 186 13.05 20.14 9.28
CA ARG A 186 14.28 20.51 8.55
C ARG A 186 14.53 19.65 7.31
N LEU A 187 13.67 18.67 7.04
CA LEU A 187 13.88 17.74 5.93
C LEU A 187 13.37 18.34 4.61
N HIS A 188 14.28 18.70 3.71
CA HIS A 188 13.89 19.21 2.40
C HIS A 188 13.32 18.10 1.51
N GLY A 189 12.20 18.38 0.83
CA GLY A 189 11.58 17.47 -0.14
C GLY A 189 11.17 16.11 0.45
N PHE A 190 10.91 16.05 1.75
CA PHE A 190 10.51 14.83 2.44
C PHE A 190 9.01 14.63 2.27
N ASN A 191 8.64 13.61 1.51
CA ASN A 191 7.26 13.22 1.26
C ASN A 191 7.16 11.70 1.48
N PRO A 192 7.25 11.26 2.75
CA PRO A 192 7.38 9.86 3.07
C PRO A 192 6.14 9.09 2.64
N HIS A 193 6.35 7.96 1.97
CA HIS A 193 5.29 7.06 1.57
C HIS A 193 5.55 5.71 2.25
N GLY A 194 6.18 4.75 1.57
CA GLY A 194 6.40 3.42 2.13
C GLY A 194 7.71 3.15 2.88
N TYR A 195 7.69 2.06 3.66
CA TYR A 195 8.68 1.75 4.69
C TYR A 195 9.29 0.34 4.63
N GLY A 196 10.61 0.28 4.70
CA GLY A 196 11.34 -0.92 5.12
C GLY A 196 11.83 -0.76 6.56
N ARG A 197 11.39 -1.62 7.48
CA ARG A 197 11.93 -1.66 8.85
C ARG A 197 13.01 -2.73 8.98
N LEU A 198 14.14 -2.37 9.57
CA LEU A 198 15.24 -3.29 9.87
C LEU A 198 15.09 -3.90 11.27
N ASN A 199 15.77 -5.01 11.53
CA ASN A 199 15.70 -5.72 12.81
C ASN A 199 16.14 -4.86 14.00
N ASN A 200 17.07 -3.92 13.78
CA ASN A 200 17.53 -2.98 14.81
C ASN A 200 16.53 -1.83 15.08
N GLY A 201 15.42 -1.76 14.33
CA GLY A 201 14.42 -0.70 14.41
C GLY A 201 14.66 0.50 13.49
N SER A 202 15.75 0.53 12.73
CA SER A 202 15.97 1.55 11.69
C SER A 202 14.91 1.44 10.59
N LEU A 203 14.67 2.56 9.90
CA LEU A 203 13.71 2.66 8.80
C LEU A 203 14.40 3.12 7.52
N PHE A 204 14.11 2.44 6.41
CA PHE A 204 14.21 3.01 5.08
C PHE A 204 12.86 3.53 4.63
N VAL A 205 12.83 4.74 4.06
CA VAL A 205 11.59 5.47 3.74
C VAL A 205 11.69 6.04 2.34
N GLY A 206 10.78 5.64 1.45
CA GLY A 206 10.69 6.17 0.10
C GLY A 206 10.03 7.54 0.10
N ASP A 207 10.59 8.50 -0.63
CA ASP A 207 9.89 9.73 -0.95
C ASP A 207 9.12 9.53 -2.27
N TYR A 208 7.80 9.76 -2.26
CA TYR A 208 6.97 9.53 -3.44
C TYR A 208 6.78 10.79 -4.28
N THR A 209 5.85 11.64 -3.89
CA THR A 209 5.43 12.82 -4.68
C THR A 209 5.07 13.96 -3.74
N GLU A 210 5.20 15.19 -4.20
CA GLU A 210 4.63 16.34 -3.49
C GLU A 210 3.11 16.33 -3.66
N PRO A 211 2.31 16.17 -2.59
CA PRO A 211 0.87 15.97 -2.74
C PRO A 211 0.14 17.10 -3.46
N LEU A 212 0.52 18.36 -3.22
CA LEU A 212 -0.08 19.50 -3.91
C LEU A 212 0.08 19.44 -5.44
N SER A 213 1.18 18.86 -5.94
CA SER A 213 1.42 18.73 -7.38
C SER A 213 0.49 17.74 -8.08
N LEU A 214 -0.23 16.90 -7.31
CA LEU A 214 -1.25 16.00 -7.84
C LEU A 214 -2.58 16.72 -8.09
N VAL A 215 -2.70 17.98 -7.63
CA VAL A 215 -3.88 18.82 -7.85
C VAL A 215 -3.72 19.53 -9.19
N GLY A 216 -4.54 19.14 -10.18
CA GLY A 216 -4.55 19.76 -11.51
C GLY A 216 -4.87 18.75 -12.62
N THR A 217 -4.94 19.25 -13.85
CA THR A 217 -5.31 18.45 -15.03
C THR A 217 -4.13 18.12 -15.95
N ASP A 218 -2.92 18.63 -15.66
CA ASP A 218 -1.71 18.44 -16.46
C ASP A 218 -0.76 17.46 -15.75
N PRO A 219 -0.73 16.17 -16.15
CA PRO A 219 0.11 15.16 -15.50
C PRO A 219 1.61 15.43 -15.62
N SER A 220 2.05 16.30 -16.54
CA SER A 220 3.47 16.64 -16.69
C SER A 220 4.00 17.50 -15.52
N ARG A 221 3.10 18.14 -14.76
CA ARG A 221 3.44 19.01 -13.62
C ARG A 221 3.58 18.26 -12.29
N ILE A 222 3.30 16.96 -12.27
CA ILE A 222 3.45 16.15 -11.07
C ILE A 222 4.93 16.13 -10.64
N VAL A 223 5.19 16.43 -9.37
CA VAL A 223 6.54 16.49 -8.81
C VAL A 223 6.81 15.23 -7.99
N PHE A 224 7.44 14.24 -8.64
CA PHE A 224 7.95 13.07 -7.97
C PHE A 224 9.29 13.35 -7.30
N ARG A 225 9.57 12.62 -6.22
CA ARG A 225 10.85 12.67 -5.50
C ARG A 225 11.79 11.57 -5.98
N ASN A 226 13.09 11.76 -5.72
CA ASN A 226 14.17 10.91 -6.21
C ASN A 226 14.98 10.30 -5.07
N THR A 227 14.40 10.25 -3.87
CA THR A 227 15.13 9.95 -2.65
C THR A 227 14.52 8.81 -1.86
N VAL A 228 15.40 8.01 -1.26
CA VAL A 228 15.05 7.08 -0.18
C VAL A 228 15.92 7.43 1.03
N ARG A 229 15.34 7.45 2.22
CA ARG A 229 16.01 7.93 3.43
C ARG A 229 16.19 6.83 4.44
N HIS A 230 17.34 6.78 5.10
CA HIS A 230 17.62 5.89 6.20
C HIS A 230 17.56 6.68 7.51
N PHE A 231 16.65 6.30 8.40
CA PHE A 231 16.55 6.81 9.76
C PHE A 231 16.97 5.74 10.75
N LEU A 232 17.72 6.15 11.77
CA LEU A 232 18.07 5.31 12.91
C LEU A 232 16.86 5.12 13.84
N PRO A 233 16.90 4.14 14.77
CA PRO A 233 15.78 3.86 15.67
C PRO A 233 15.41 5.03 16.58
N ASP A 234 16.33 5.98 16.78
CA ASP A 234 16.11 7.19 17.56
C ASP A 234 15.55 8.36 16.74
N GLY A 235 15.18 8.14 15.48
CA GLY A 235 14.60 9.16 14.60
C GLY A 235 15.60 10.10 13.93
N ARG A 236 16.91 9.85 14.08
CA ARG A 236 17.95 10.62 13.39
C ARG A 236 18.10 10.17 11.94
N LEU A 237 18.16 11.12 11.00
CA LEU A 237 18.52 10.85 9.61
C LEU A 237 19.99 10.43 9.54
N GLU A 238 20.25 9.24 9.02
CA GLU A 238 21.58 8.71 8.80
C GLU A 238 22.05 8.96 7.37
N ARG A 239 21.17 8.76 6.39
CA ARG A 239 21.53 8.83 4.97
C ARG A 239 20.35 9.19 4.09
N ILE A 240 20.64 9.93 3.01
CA ILE A 240 19.74 10.10 1.87
C ILE A 240 20.39 9.40 0.68
N PHE A 241 19.67 8.46 0.09
CA PHE A 241 20.02 7.84 -1.17
C PHE A 241 19.34 8.62 -2.29
N HIS A 242 20.15 9.23 -3.16
CA HIS A 242 19.67 9.86 -4.38
C HIS A 242 19.73 8.86 -5.53
N VAL A 243 18.62 8.66 -6.22
CA VAL A 243 18.58 7.93 -7.48
C VAL A 243 18.48 8.96 -8.61
N PRO A 244 19.43 8.99 -9.57
CA PRO A 244 19.37 9.94 -10.66
C PRO A 244 18.15 9.68 -11.53
N PHE A 245 17.32 10.71 -11.73
CA PHE A 245 16.25 10.65 -12.71
C PHE A 245 16.88 10.63 -14.11
N PRO A 246 16.52 9.65 -14.95
CA PRO A 246 17.11 9.55 -16.27
C PRO A 246 16.61 10.68 -17.18
N THR A 247 17.48 11.18 -18.05
CA THR A 247 17.19 12.34 -18.92
C THR A 247 16.65 11.94 -20.29
N ASP A 248 16.81 10.68 -20.68
CA ASP A 248 16.38 10.20 -21.99
C ASP A 248 14.84 10.14 -22.05
N PRO A 249 14.18 10.67 -23.10
CA PRO A 249 12.71 10.76 -23.15
C PRO A 249 11.98 9.41 -22.98
N GLU A 250 12.58 8.31 -23.44
CA GLU A 250 12.01 6.96 -23.38
C GLU A 250 12.30 6.21 -22.06
N SER A 251 13.08 6.84 -21.17
CA SER A 251 13.52 6.21 -19.92
C SER A 251 12.53 6.38 -18.76
N SER A 252 11.48 7.18 -18.96
CA SER A 252 10.41 7.42 -18.00
C SER A 252 9.03 7.26 -18.63
N SER A 253 7.99 7.28 -17.81
CA SER A 253 6.59 7.22 -18.23
C SER A 253 6.08 8.48 -18.95
N GLY A 254 6.88 9.56 -18.98
CA GLY A 254 6.46 10.88 -19.47
C GLY A 254 5.48 11.61 -18.55
N ILE A 255 5.12 11.03 -17.40
CA ILE A 255 4.26 11.63 -16.38
C ILE A 255 5.14 12.21 -15.28
N GLY A 256 4.94 13.49 -15.00
CA GLY A 256 5.69 14.25 -14.00
C GLY A 256 7.19 14.32 -14.23
N HIS A 257 7.89 14.90 -13.27
CA HIS A 257 9.35 14.90 -13.20
C HIS A 257 9.80 14.21 -11.91
N GLY A 258 10.81 13.33 -12.02
CA GLY A 258 11.31 12.51 -10.92
C GLY A 258 10.82 11.07 -10.96
N ILE A 259 11.25 10.26 -9.99
CA ILE A 259 11.13 8.80 -9.97
C ILE A 259 9.88 8.35 -9.22
N GLY A 260 9.72 8.85 -8.00
CA GLY A 260 8.68 8.52 -7.05
C GLY A 260 8.83 7.10 -6.50
N PHE A 261 9.09 6.97 -5.20
CA PHE A 261 9.19 5.68 -4.53
C PHE A 261 7.97 5.48 -3.63
N MET A 262 7.00 4.68 -4.09
CA MET A 262 5.80 4.37 -3.30
C MET A 262 6.10 3.37 -2.18
N GLU A 263 6.95 2.37 -2.44
CA GLU A 263 7.25 1.36 -1.44
C GLU A 263 8.75 1.13 -1.26
N VAL A 264 9.09 0.76 -0.03
CA VAL A 264 10.36 0.17 0.36
C VAL A 264 10.05 -1.08 1.16
N LYS A 265 10.67 -2.22 0.89
CA LYS A 265 10.45 -3.45 1.66
C LYS A 265 11.78 -4.10 2.03
N THR A 266 11.99 -4.34 3.31
CA THR A 266 13.16 -5.05 3.85
C THR A 266 13.10 -6.52 3.48
N ILE A 267 14.24 -7.07 3.06
CA ILE A 267 14.39 -8.50 2.78
C ILE A 267 14.49 -9.24 4.13
N PRO A 268 13.54 -10.14 4.45
CA PRO A 268 13.63 -10.94 5.67
C PRO A 268 14.93 -11.73 5.74
N HIS A 269 15.54 -11.78 6.92
CA HIS A 269 16.78 -12.53 7.19
C HIS A 269 18.00 -12.14 6.34
N ASP A 270 17.97 -11.02 5.63
CA ASP A 270 19.14 -10.53 4.91
C ASP A 270 20.22 -10.06 5.93
N PRO A 271 21.41 -10.67 5.93
CA PRO A 271 22.44 -10.38 6.93
C PRO A 271 23.03 -8.97 6.79
N LEU A 272 22.85 -8.34 5.63
CA LEU A 272 23.28 -6.97 5.36
C LEU A 272 22.16 -5.95 5.63
N GLY A 273 20.95 -6.40 5.99
CA GLY A 273 19.82 -5.53 6.31
C GLY A 273 19.33 -4.73 5.10
N ARG A 274 19.30 -5.36 3.92
CA ARG A 274 18.94 -4.69 2.67
C ARG A 274 17.43 -4.63 2.41
N SER A 275 17.03 -3.69 1.57
CA SER A 275 15.64 -3.47 1.15
C SER A 275 15.57 -3.21 -0.35
N TYR A 276 14.42 -3.52 -0.94
CA TYR A 276 14.08 -3.11 -2.29
C TYR A 276 13.17 -1.89 -2.30
N THR A 277 13.27 -1.09 -3.35
CA THR A 277 12.31 -0.03 -3.69
C THR A 277 12.09 0.02 -5.19
N CYS A 278 10.92 0.49 -5.62
CA CYS A 278 10.56 0.58 -7.04
C CYS A 278 10.18 2.01 -7.41
N GLY A 279 10.77 2.49 -8.51
CA GLY A 279 10.45 3.80 -9.06
C GLY A 279 9.20 3.79 -9.93
N THR A 280 8.22 4.63 -9.59
CA THR A 280 6.91 4.72 -10.26
C THR A 280 7.02 5.16 -11.72
N SER A 281 7.78 6.21 -12.00
CA SER A 281 7.87 6.78 -13.34
C SER A 281 8.86 6.03 -14.23
N VAL A 282 9.84 5.33 -13.65
CA VAL A 282 10.90 4.63 -14.40
C VAL A 282 10.68 3.12 -14.48
N ASN A 283 9.79 2.54 -13.66
CA ASN A 283 9.54 1.10 -13.57
C ASN A 283 10.79 0.25 -13.26
N LYS A 284 11.75 0.83 -12.54
CA LYS A 284 13.00 0.17 -12.15
C LYS A 284 12.98 -0.16 -10.67
N MET A 285 13.58 -1.29 -10.33
CA MET A 285 13.81 -1.74 -8.96
C MET A 285 15.25 -1.45 -8.55
N TYR A 286 15.40 -1.02 -7.30
CA TYR A 286 16.68 -0.70 -6.70
C TYR A 286 16.84 -1.41 -5.36
N LEU A 287 18.05 -1.87 -5.10
CA LEU A 287 18.48 -2.41 -3.82
C LEU A 287 19.20 -1.31 -3.03
N ILE A 288 18.85 -1.19 -1.76
CA ILE A 288 19.46 -0.27 -0.80
C ILE A 288 19.79 -1.02 0.48
N GLY A 289 20.70 -0.47 1.29
CA GLY A 289 21.10 -1.07 2.54
C GLY A 289 22.05 -0.22 3.35
N PRO A 290 22.23 -0.53 4.64
CA PRO A 290 23.24 0.09 5.48
C PRO A 290 24.62 0.02 4.83
N GLY A 291 25.42 1.08 4.97
CA GLY A 291 26.79 1.15 4.43
C GLY A 291 26.89 1.31 2.90
N MET A 292 25.82 1.12 2.14
CA MET A 292 25.84 1.37 0.69
C MET A 292 26.05 2.86 0.40
N ALA A 293 26.96 3.18 -0.53
CA ALA A 293 27.21 4.57 -0.94
C ALA A 293 26.08 5.12 -1.83
N LYS A 294 25.50 4.26 -2.67
CA LYS A 294 24.42 4.59 -3.61
C LYS A 294 23.47 3.39 -3.79
N PRO A 295 22.22 3.59 -4.20
CA PRO A 295 21.33 2.50 -4.59
C PRO A 295 21.91 1.70 -5.76
N LEU A 296 21.68 0.40 -5.76
CA LEU A 296 22.03 -0.50 -6.85
C LEU A 296 20.78 -0.75 -7.71
N PHE A 297 20.83 -0.44 -9.00
CA PHE A 297 19.81 -0.90 -9.93
C PHE A 297 19.91 -2.42 -10.11
N VAL A 298 18.77 -3.12 -10.00
CA VAL A 298 18.74 -4.59 -10.00
C VAL A 298 17.78 -5.19 -11.01
N LEU A 299 16.72 -4.48 -11.43
CA LEU A 299 15.73 -5.01 -12.36
C LEU A 299 14.96 -3.90 -13.08
N ASP A 300 14.75 -4.05 -14.38
CA ASP A 300 13.76 -3.27 -15.13
C ASP A 300 12.46 -4.07 -15.21
N LEU A 301 11.41 -3.62 -14.53
CA LEU A 301 10.11 -4.30 -14.53
C LEU A 301 9.40 -4.17 -15.88
N SER A 302 9.75 -3.16 -16.68
CA SER A 302 9.13 -2.96 -18.00
C SER A 302 9.48 -4.05 -19.01
N GLN A 303 10.50 -4.88 -18.77
CA GLN A 303 10.74 -6.05 -19.63
C GLN A 303 9.51 -6.97 -19.76
N VAL A 304 8.63 -6.98 -18.75
CA VAL A 304 7.40 -7.80 -18.70
C VAL A 304 6.41 -7.41 -19.80
N ASN A 305 6.42 -6.16 -20.27
CA ASN A 305 5.45 -5.67 -21.25
C ASN A 305 6.13 -5.11 -22.53
N GLY A 306 7.34 -5.58 -22.83
CA GLY A 306 8.11 -5.11 -23.99
C GLY A 306 8.65 -3.69 -23.81
N PHE A 307 9.09 -3.35 -22.60
CA PHE A 307 9.71 -2.07 -22.22
C PHE A 307 8.81 -0.84 -22.36
N ARG A 308 7.49 -1.04 -22.40
CA ARG A 308 6.52 0.06 -22.45
C ARG A 308 6.40 0.67 -21.05
N ARG A 309 7.05 1.79 -20.77
CA ARG A 309 7.00 2.43 -19.45
C ARG A 309 5.67 3.16 -19.24
N ARG A 310 5.13 3.03 -18.03
CA ARG A 310 3.90 3.71 -17.58
C ARG A 310 4.01 3.97 -16.08
N ALA A 311 3.36 5.01 -15.58
CA ALA A 311 3.35 5.31 -14.16
C ALA A 311 2.73 4.15 -13.37
N SER A 312 3.56 3.49 -12.55
CA SER A 312 3.17 2.51 -11.54
C SER A 312 4.41 2.08 -10.79
N ALA A 313 4.35 2.07 -9.46
CA ALA A 313 5.35 1.38 -8.66
C ALA A 313 5.21 -0.13 -8.78
N GLY A 314 6.27 -0.85 -8.40
CA GLY A 314 6.15 -2.23 -7.98
C GLY A 314 5.89 -2.29 -6.50
N ILE A 315 4.64 -2.55 -6.12
CA ILE A 315 4.24 -2.82 -4.73
C ILE A 315 4.63 -4.26 -4.42
N ALA A 316 5.39 -4.48 -3.36
CA ALA A 316 6.07 -5.72 -3.07
C ALA A 316 5.59 -6.36 -1.76
N SER A 317 5.45 -7.69 -1.79
CA SER A 317 5.26 -8.51 -0.60
C SER A 317 6.37 -9.56 -0.54
N MET A 318 7.12 -9.59 0.56
CA MET A 318 8.23 -10.52 0.76
C MET A 318 7.73 -11.83 1.36
N PHE A 319 8.27 -12.95 0.89
CA PHE A 319 8.07 -14.21 1.58
C PHE A 319 8.88 -14.22 2.88
N PRO A 320 8.39 -14.88 3.95
CA PRO A 320 9.10 -14.94 5.23
C PRO A 320 10.52 -15.52 5.11
N ASP A 321 10.79 -16.36 4.11
CA ASP A 321 12.10 -16.97 3.88
C ASP A 321 13.15 -16.00 3.31
N GLY A 322 12.74 -14.80 2.87
CA GLY A 322 13.63 -13.82 2.23
C GLY A 322 14.15 -14.21 0.85
N LYS A 323 13.64 -15.30 0.27
CA LYS A 323 14.12 -15.86 -1.02
C LYS A 323 13.19 -15.56 -2.18
N ARG A 324 11.94 -15.18 -1.88
CA ARG A 324 10.93 -14.84 -2.89
C ARG A 324 10.22 -13.55 -2.55
N MET A 325 9.73 -12.90 -3.61
CA MET A 325 8.93 -11.70 -3.52
C MET A 325 7.82 -11.76 -4.55
N LEU A 326 6.63 -11.32 -4.17
CA LEU A 326 5.62 -10.92 -5.14
C LEU A 326 5.75 -9.41 -5.37
N ALA A 327 5.66 -8.96 -6.62
CA ALA A 327 5.62 -7.55 -6.96
C ALA A 327 4.46 -7.28 -7.92
N THR A 328 3.86 -6.10 -7.84
CA THR A 328 2.90 -5.66 -8.84
C THR A 328 3.62 -4.87 -9.92
N PHE A 329 3.03 -4.74 -11.11
CA PHE A 329 3.56 -3.88 -12.14
C PHE A 329 2.42 -3.33 -13.01
N GLN A 330 2.49 -2.03 -13.30
CA GLN A 330 1.56 -1.32 -14.19
C GLN A 330 0.09 -1.49 -13.88
N MET A 331 -0.26 -1.68 -12.62
CA MET A 331 -1.67 -1.84 -12.28
C MET A 331 -2.31 -2.97 -13.12
N ARG A 332 -1.55 -4.03 -13.48
CA ARG A 332 -1.98 -5.12 -14.39
C ARG A 332 -1.29 -6.45 -14.15
N PHE A 333 -0.04 -6.43 -13.73
CA PHE A 333 0.75 -7.65 -13.60
C PHE A 333 1.02 -7.95 -12.14
N ILE A 334 1.04 -9.24 -11.81
CA ILE A 334 1.68 -9.77 -10.61
C ILE A 334 2.89 -10.58 -11.04
N LEU A 335 4.02 -10.28 -10.44
CA LEU A 335 5.30 -10.90 -10.71
C LEU A 335 5.68 -11.72 -9.50
N LEU A 336 6.07 -12.98 -9.70
CA LEU A 336 6.79 -13.75 -8.70
C LEU A 336 8.27 -13.68 -9.03
N LEU A 337 9.08 -13.24 -8.07
CA LEU A 337 10.52 -13.10 -8.20
C LEU A 337 11.25 -14.05 -7.26
N ASN A 338 12.35 -14.62 -7.76
CA ASN A 338 13.42 -15.20 -6.94
C ASN A 338 14.40 -14.09 -6.57
N ILE A 339 14.63 -13.91 -5.27
CA ILE A 339 15.53 -12.89 -4.69
C ILE A 339 16.62 -13.52 -3.82
N THR A 340 16.94 -14.81 -4.03
CA THR A 340 18.01 -15.50 -3.29
C THR A 340 19.37 -14.82 -3.46
N GLN A 341 19.58 -14.14 -4.59
CA GLN A 341 20.70 -13.21 -4.80
C GLN A 341 20.12 -11.80 -4.93
N PRO A 342 20.12 -10.98 -3.87
CA PRO A 342 19.39 -9.72 -3.90
C PRO A 342 19.84 -8.71 -4.96
N GLU A 343 21.09 -8.79 -5.41
CA GLU A 343 21.67 -8.00 -6.49
C GLU A 343 21.16 -8.39 -7.88
N HIS A 344 20.60 -9.60 -8.02
CA HIS A 344 20.18 -10.21 -9.28
C HIS A 344 18.81 -10.89 -9.15
N PRO A 345 17.74 -10.15 -8.82
CA PRO A 345 16.39 -10.69 -8.74
C PRO A 345 15.96 -11.22 -10.12
N GLN A 346 15.28 -12.37 -10.13
CA GLN A 346 14.83 -13.02 -11.35
C GLN A 346 13.31 -13.14 -11.36
N ILE A 347 12.67 -12.68 -12.45
CA ILE A 347 11.24 -12.92 -12.66
C ILE A 347 11.06 -14.39 -13.02
N ILE A 348 10.39 -15.15 -12.14
CA ILE A 348 10.14 -16.58 -12.36
C ILE A 348 8.72 -16.87 -12.84
N ARG A 349 7.77 -15.95 -12.58
CA ARG A 349 6.41 -16.05 -13.13
C ARG A 349 5.78 -14.68 -13.27
N VAL A 350 4.92 -14.55 -14.28
CA VAL A 350 4.10 -13.36 -14.53
C VAL A 350 2.65 -13.80 -14.62
N PHE A 351 1.79 -13.11 -13.88
CA PHE A 351 0.36 -13.16 -14.03
C PHE A 351 -0.11 -11.84 -14.63
N ASP A 352 -0.94 -11.90 -15.66
CA ASP A 352 -1.47 -10.74 -16.37
C ASP A 352 -3.00 -10.75 -16.31
N PHE A 353 -3.56 -9.85 -15.51
CA PHE A 353 -5.00 -9.72 -15.32
C PHE A 353 -5.77 -9.54 -16.63
N CYS A 354 -5.22 -8.85 -17.62
CA CYS A 354 -5.94 -8.55 -18.86
C CYS A 354 -5.81 -9.64 -19.93
N SER A 355 -5.03 -10.69 -19.67
CA SER A 355 -4.88 -11.84 -20.60
C SER A 355 -5.50 -13.12 -20.06
N ASP A 356 -5.87 -13.16 -18.78
CA ASP A 356 -6.44 -14.36 -18.17
C ASP A 356 -7.91 -14.53 -18.55
N LYS A 357 -8.17 -15.52 -19.40
CA LYS A 357 -9.52 -15.86 -19.87
C LYS A 357 -10.49 -16.26 -18.76
N ALA A 358 -9.99 -16.73 -17.62
CA ALA A 358 -10.84 -17.02 -16.47
C ALA A 358 -11.51 -15.75 -15.90
N LEU A 359 -10.94 -14.58 -16.18
CA LEU A 359 -11.49 -13.29 -15.78
C LEU A 359 -12.45 -12.70 -16.83
N ASP A 360 -12.44 -13.16 -18.08
CA ASP A 360 -13.12 -12.47 -19.20
C ASP A 360 -14.60 -12.18 -18.95
N HIS A 361 -15.29 -13.11 -18.28
CA HIS A 361 -16.73 -13.05 -18.01
C HIS A 361 -17.07 -12.46 -16.64
N VAL A 362 -16.06 -12.16 -15.84
CA VAL A 362 -16.23 -11.63 -14.49
C VAL A 362 -16.91 -10.27 -14.56
N PRO A 363 -18.12 -10.10 -13.98
CA PRO A 363 -18.81 -8.82 -14.00
C PRO A 363 -18.08 -7.79 -13.13
N ILE A 364 -17.88 -6.60 -13.66
CA ILE A 364 -17.29 -5.45 -12.99
C ILE A 364 -18.23 -4.26 -13.14
N ARG A 365 -18.51 -3.58 -12.03
CA ARG A 365 -19.14 -2.26 -12.10
C ARG A 365 -18.12 -1.25 -12.61
N VAL A 366 -18.42 -0.52 -13.67
CA VAL A 366 -17.50 0.52 -14.16
C VAL A 366 -17.38 1.62 -13.09
N PRO A 367 -16.16 2.07 -12.75
CA PRO A 367 -15.97 3.20 -11.85
C PRO A 367 -16.79 4.43 -12.22
N ASP A 368 -17.37 5.06 -11.20
CA ASP A 368 -18.22 6.26 -11.32
C ASP A 368 -19.40 6.09 -12.30
N SER A 369 -19.83 4.84 -12.50
CA SER A 369 -20.93 4.48 -13.38
C SER A 369 -21.94 3.57 -12.68
N HIS A 370 -23.17 3.63 -13.18
CA HIS A 370 -24.20 2.62 -12.89
C HIS A 370 -24.11 1.42 -13.84
N LYS A 371 -23.17 1.44 -14.79
CA LYS A 371 -22.98 0.36 -15.76
C LYS A 371 -22.16 -0.79 -15.17
N THR A 372 -22.55 -2.00 -15.52
CA THR A 372 -21.74 -3.21 -15.35
C THR A 372 -21.15 -3.58 -16.71
N THR A 373 -19.92 -4.05 -16.71
CA THR A 373 -19.19 -4.58 -17.86
C THR A 373 -18.53 -5.89 -17.47
N THR A 374 -17.81 -6.55 -18.37
CA THR A 374 -16.97 -7.70 -18.02
C THR A 374 -15.52 -7.27 -17.82
N PHE A 375 -14.70 -8.07 -17.12
CA PHE A 375 -13.29 -7.76 -16.90
C PHE A 375 -12.51 -7.57 -18.20
N ALA A 376 -12.72 -8.44 -19.19
CA ALA A 376 -12.09 -8.29 -20.51
C ALA A 376 -12.41 -6.93 -21.14
N ARG A 377 -13.70 -6.55 -21.14
CA ARG A 377 -14.13 -5.28 -21.71
C ARG A 377 -13.61 -4.09 -20.90
N PHE A 378 -13.55 -4.23 -19.58
CA PHE A 378 -12.95 -3.22 -18.70
C PHE A 378 -11.46 -3.00 -19.02
N CYS A 379 -10.67 -4.07 -19.12
CA CYS A 379 -9.28 -4.01 -19.55
C CYS A 379 -9.12 -3.29 -20.90
N ALA A 380 -9.90 -3.70 -21.90
CA ALA A 380 -9.84 -3.12 -23.24
C ALA A 380 -10.19 -1.62 -23.25
N GLN A 381 -11.18 -1.21 -22.45
CA GLN A 381 -11.62 0.19 -22.37
C GLN A 381 -10.69 1.07 -21.53
N ASN A 382 -9.94 0.49 -20.60
CA ASN A 382 -9.10 1.21 -19.65
C ASN A 382 -7.60 1.13 -20.00
N ASN A 383 -7.25 1.08 -21.30
CA ASN A 383 -5.87 0.97 -21.78
C ASN A 383 -5.07 -0.20 -21.15
N ASN A 384 -5.75 -1.29 -20.76
CA ASN A 384 -5.20 -2.42 -20.01
C ASN A 384 -4.64 -2.05 -18.62
N LEU A 385 -5.25 -1.08 -17.94
CA LEU A 385 -4.99 -0.80 -16.52
C LEU A 385 -6.13 -1.39 -15.68
N THR A 386 -5.83 -2.23 -14.70
CA THR A 386 -6.81 -2.88 -13.83
C THR A 386 -6.96 -2.18 -12.47
N GLY A 387 -6.07 -1.26 -12.13
CA GLY A 387 -6.08 -0.45 -10.91
C GLY A 387 -4.82 -0.63 -10.05
N THR A 388 -4.59 0.27 -9.11
CA THR A 388 -3.52 0.17 -8.10
C THR A 388 -3.70 -1.10 -7.29
N HIS A 389 -2.61 -1.83 -7.09
CA HIS A 389 -2.61 -3.13 -6.42
C HIS A 389 -2.02 -3.05 -5.03
N VAL A 390 -2.82 -3.26 -3.99
CA VAL A 390 -2.26 -3.71 -2.70
C VAL A 390 -2.05 -5.21 -2.79
N LEU A 391 -0.84 -5.66 -2.46
CA LEU A 391 -0.45 -7.06 -2.52
C LEU A 391 -0.04 -7.54 -1.13
N ILE A 392 -0.79 -8.49 -0.59
CA ILE A 392 -0.56 -9.04 0.75
C ILE A 392 -0.33 -10.54 0.62
N HIS A 393 0.77 -11.03 1.17
CA HIS A 393 1.01 -12.45 1.38
C HIS A 393 0.92 -12.76 2.89
N PRO A 394 -0.23 -13.26 3.38
CA PRO A 394 -0.37 -13.58 4.79
C PRO A 394 0.63 -14.66 5.21
N LYS A 395 1.27 -14.48 6.37
CA LYS A 395 2.25 -15.43 6.87
C LYS A 395 1.59 -16.80 7.09
N GLY A 396 2.19 -17.85 6.52
CA GLY A 396 1.71 -19.23 6.68
C GLY A 396 0.56 -19.61 5.75
N GLU A 397 0.14 -18.71 4.86
CA GLU A 397 -0.84 -19.04 3.83
C GLU A 397 -0.17 -19.27 2.46
N ASN A 398 -0.77 -20.13 1.64
CA ASN A 398 -0.31 -20.38 0.26
C ASN A 398 -1.06 -19.51 -0.76
N ARG A 399 -1.63 -18.39 -0.32
CA ARG A 399 -2.41 -17.46 -1.14
C ARG A 399 -1.90 -16.04 -0.93
N PHE A 400 -2.18 -15.20 -1.89
CA PHE A 400 -1.95 -13.76 -1.79
C PHE A 400 -3.24 -13.03 -2.15
N ILE A 401 -3.39 -11.84 -1.58
CA ILE A 401 -4.52 -10.97 -1.80
C ILE A 401 -4.05 -9.85 -2.71
N VAL A 402 -4.79 -9.61 -3.78
CA VAL A 402 -4.60 -8.45 -4.65
C VAL A 402 -5.84 -7.58 -4.57
N ILE A 403 -5.69 -6.36 -4.07
CA ILE A 403 -6.78 -5.37 -4.05
C ILE A 403 -6.52 -4.38 -5.16
N ASN A 404 -7.38 -4.40 -6.18
CA ASN A 404 -7.40 -3.39 -7.24
C ASN A 404 -8.25 -2.20 -6.78
N TYR A 405 -7.66 -1.01 -6.71
CA TYR A 405 -8.40 0.24 -6.48
C TYR A 405 -7.92 1.34 -7.42
N PHE A 406 -8.77 2.30 -7.72
CA PHE A 406 -8.42 3.44 -8.58
C PHE A 406 -8.23 4.68 -7.73
N LEU A 407 -6.99 5.19 -7.73
CA LEU A 407 -6.71 6.54 -7.25
C LEU A 407 -7.11 7.55 -8.31
N LYS A 408 -8.06 8.41 -7.96
CA LYS A 408 -8.43 9.56 -8.77
C LYS A 408 -7.95 10.81 -8.05
N PHE A 409 -6.73 11.24 -8.33
CA PHE A 409 -6.32 12.59 -8.01
C PHE A 409 -7.00 13.53 -9.02
N GLY A 410 -7.82 14.47 -8.54
CA GLY A 410 -8.09 15.74 -9.22
C GLY A 410 -8.61 15.74 -10.67
N MET A 411 -8.98 14.62 -11.29
CA MET A 411 -9.64 14.62 -12.61
C MET A 411 -11.16 14.74 -12.46
N ALA A 412 -11.63 15.78 -11.77
CA ALA A 412 -13.02 16.22 -11.85
C ALA A 412 -13.19 17.09 -13.10
#